data_AF-A0A1G9JR28-F1
#
_entry.id   AF-A0A1G9JR28-F1
#
_cell.length_a   1.000
_cell.length_b   1.000
_cell.length_c   1.000
_cell.angle_alpha   90.00
_cell.angle_beta   90.00
_cell.angle_gamma   90.00
#
_symmetry.space_group_name_H-M   'P 1'
#
loop_
_entity.id
_entity.type
_entity.pdbx_description
1 polymer ?
#
loop_
_entity_poly.entity_id
_entity_poly.type
_entity_poly.pdbx_seq_one_letter_code
_entity_poly.pdbx_strand_id
1 'polypeptide(L)' 'MPRATRPVHVRGAPPEECGCWLVALPAVDGKQYVYRVYAPEDALLADLFWEAWHCHDEGPHPRALDVFDAAVIRRIGR' A
#
# COMPACT_ATOMS: atom_id res chain seq x y z
N MET A 1 19.24 7.65 4.91
CA MET A 1 17.98 8.30 4.47
C MET A 1 17.15 7.23 3.78
N PRO A 2 16.01 6.74 4.33
CA PRO A 2 15.16 5.85 3.55
C PRO A 2 14.71 6.63 2.31
N ARG A 3 14.99 6.09 1.11
CA ARG A 3 14.55 6.66 -0.16
C ARG A 3 13.03 6.84 -0.06
N ALA A 4 12.52 8.05 -0.31
CA ALA A 4 11.09 8.28 -0.40
C ALA A 4 10.55 7.33 -1.49
N THR A 5 9.85 6.28 -1.09
CA THR A 5 9.11 5.41 -1.98
C THR A 5 8.18 6.29 -2.81
N ARG A 6 8.07 6.01 -4.11
CA ARG A 6 7.17 6.76 -5.00
C ARG A 6 5.78 6.78 -4.36
N PRO A 7 5.07 7.93 -4.33
CA PRO A 7 3.70 7.98 -3.84
C PRO A 7 2.87 6.93 -4.60
N VAL A 8 2.39 5.92 -3.89
CA VAL A 8 1.56 4.86 -4.47
C VAL A 8 0.16 5.44 -4.64
N HIS A 9 -0.35 5.43 -5.87
CA HIS A 9 -1.67 5.96 -6.20
C HIS A 9 -2.50 4.87 -6.85
N VAL A 10 -3.75 4.71 -6.41
CA VAL A 10 -4.70 3.90 -7.17
C VAL A 10 -4.95 4.59 -8.51
N ARG A 11 -4.76 3.86 -9.62
CA ARG A 11 -4.87 4.42 -10.97
C ARG A 11 -6.27 4.98 -11.22
N GLY A 12 -6.33 6.16 -11.84
CA GLY A 12 -7.57 6.78 -12.32
C GLY A 12 -8.25 7.74 -11.34
N ALA A 13 -7.74 7.89 -10.11
CA ALA A 13 -8.27 8.83 -9.15
C ALA A 13 -7.63 10.24 -9.28
N PRO A 14 -8.41 11.33 -9.28
CA PRO A 14 -7.85 12.68 -9.21
C PRO A 14 -7.18 12.91 -7.84
N PRO A 15 -5.99 13.51 -7.81
CA PRO A 15 -5.19 13.64 -6.58
C PRO A 15 -5.85 14.52 -5.51
N GLU A 16 -6.78 15.39 -5.90
CA GLU A 16 -7.53 16.27 -4.98
C GLU A 16 -8.66 15.57 -4.19
N GLU A 17 -9.07 14.37 -4.61
CA GLU A 17 -10.12 13.57 -3.94
C GLU A 17 -9.53 12.36 -3.19
N CYS A 18 -8.21 12.21 -3.19
CA CYS A 18 -7.53 11.07 -2.60
C CYS A 18 -7.26 11.28 -1.10
N GLY A 19 -7.80 10.39 -0.27
CA GLY A 19 -7.37 10.19 1.10
C GLY A 19 -6.04 9.42 1.20
N CYS A 20 -5.48 9.35 2.41
CA CYS A 20 -4.28 8.57 2.68
C CYS A 20 -4.65 7.25 3.37
N TRP A 21 -4.11 6.15 2.89
CA TRP A 21 -4.28 4.81 3.44
C TRP A 21 -2.92 4.24 3.82
N LEU A 22 -2.86 3.50 4.93
CA LEU A 22 -1.75 2.61 5.24
C LEU A 22 -2.11 1.18 4.91
N VAL A 23 -1.22 0.52 4.18
CA VAL A 23 -1.28 -0.89 3.86
C VAL A 23 -0.04 -1.56 4.44
N ALA A 24 -0.23 -2.44 5.42
CA ALA A 24 0.84 -3.26 5.99
C ALA A 24 0.81 -4.65 5.37
N LEU A 25 1.91 -5.01 4.71
CA LEU A 25 2.08 -6.30 4.05
C LEU A 25 3.01 -7.19 4.90
N PRO A 26 2.57 -8.38 5.33
CA PRO A 26 3.47 -9.36 5.91
C PRO A 26 4.46 -9.87 4.85
N ALA A 27 5.69 -10.16 5.25
CA ALA A 27 6.72 -10.69 4.38
C ALA A 27 7.25 -12.04 4.86
N VAL A 28 7.95 -12.73 3.96
CA VAL A 28 8.55 -14.05 4.21
C VAL A 28 9.58 -14.06 5.34
N ASP A 29 10.13 -12.89 5.70
CA ASP A 29 11.06 -12.74 6.82
C ASP A 29 10.36 -12.51 8.18
N GLY A 30 9.03 -12.61 8.22
CA GLY A 30 8.20 -12.42 9.41
C GLY A 30 7.98 -10.95 9.79
N LYS A 31 8.48 -9.99 9.00
CA LYS A 31 8.24 -8.55 9.24
C LYS A 31 6.99 -8.08 8.51
N GLN A 32 6.54 -6.89 8.88
CA GLN A 32 5.51 -6.14 8.16
C GLN A 32 6.11 -4.90 7.52
N TYR A 33 5.83 -4.71 6.23
CA TYR A 33 6.24 -3.54 5.47
C TYR A 33 5.04 -2.65 5.23
N VAL A 34 5.15 -1.37 5.60
CA VAL A 34 4.02 -0.44 5.61
C VAL A 34 4.17 0.60 4.50
N TYR A 35 3.13 0.73 3.69
CA TYR A 35 3.08 1.65 2.55
C TYR A 35 1.98 2.68 2.75
N ARG A 36 2.25 3.92 2.30
CA ARG A 36 1.23 4.95 2.13
C ARG A 36 0.67 4.86 0.71
N VAL A 37 -0.62 4.63 0.61
CA VAL A 37 -1.36 4.59 -0.65
C VAL A 37 -2.35 5.75 -0.65
N TYR A 38 -2.29 6.58 -1.69
CA TYR A 38 -3.23 7.67 -1.91
C TYR A 38 -4.34 7.19 -2.84
N ALA A 39 -5.57 7.25 -2.35
CA ALA A 39 -6.72 6.72 -3.08
C ALA A 39 -8.03 7.38 -2.62
N PRO A 40 -9.09 7.36 -3.44
CA PRO A 40 -10.42 7.80 -3.05
C PRO A 40 -10.91 7.13 -1.77
N GLU A 41 -11.84 7.76 -1.07
CA GLU A 41 -12.40 7.20 0.17
C GLU A 41 -13.19 5.90 -0.05
N ASP A 42 -13.73 5.71 -1.25
CA ASP A 42 -14.50 4.55 -1.69
C ASP A 42 -13.64 3.52 -2.46
N ALA A 43 -12.32 3.69 -2.49
CA ALA A 43 -11.41 2.75 -3.11
C ALA A 43 -11.59 1.33 -2.55
N LEU A 44 -11.57 0.34 -3.45
CA LEU A 44 -11.63 -1.05 -3.03
C LEU A 44 -10.36 -1.40 -2.26
N LEU A 45 -10.51 -2.11 -1.15
CA LEU A 45 -9.37 -2.57 -0.35
C LEU A 45 -8.39 -3.42 -1.19
N ALA A 46 -8.91 -4.18 -2.16
CA ALA A 46 -8.11 -4.97 -3.09
C ALA A 46 -7.19 -4.08 -3.95
N ASP A 47 -7.65 -2.92 -4.42
CA ASP A 47 -6.84 -2.01 -5.21
C ASP A 47 -5.71 -1.41 -4.37
N LEU A 48 -5.99 -1.05 -3.12
CA LEU A 48 -4.99 -0.57 -2.16
C LEU A 48 -3.90 -1.62 -1.90
N PHE A 49 -4.32 -2.88 -1.72
CA PHE A 49 -3.42 -4.01 -1.55
C PHE A 49 -2.53 -4.20 -2.77
N TRP A 50 -3.12 -4.27 -3.96
CA TRP A 50 -2.40 -4.52 -5.21
C TRP A 50 -1.33 -3.45 -5.46
N GLU A 51 -1.68 -2.18 -5.29
CA GLU A 51 -0.75 -1.08 -5.49
C GLU A 51 0.39 -1.10 -4.46
N ALA A 52 0.10 -1.40 -3.19
CA ALA A 52 1.14 -1.55 -2.17
C ALA A 52 2.04 -2.77 -2.44
N TRP A 53 1.45 -3.91 -2.82
CA TRP A 53 2.16 -5.16 -3.06
C TRP A 53 3.08 -5.06 -4.29
N HIS A 54 2.59 -4.48 -5.39
CA HIS A 54 3.41 -4.22 -6.57
C HIS A 54 4.55 -3.25 -6.26
N CYS A 55 4.29 -2.18 -5.51
CA CYS A 55 5.37 -1.28 -5.08
C CYS A 55 6.42 -1.98 -4.20
N HIS A 56 6.00 -2.94 -3.37
CA HIS A 56 6.92 -3.75 -2.56
C HIS A 56 7.77 -4.69 -3.40
N ASP A 57 7.17 -5.40 -4.35
CA ASP A 57 7.81 -6.43 -5.17
C ASP A 57 8.96 -5.89 -6.04
N GLU A 58 8.88 -4.61 -6.43
CA GLU A 58 9.97 -3.90 -7.13
C GLU A 58 11.16 -3.50 -6.21
N GLY A 59 11.00 -3.64 -4.90
CA GLY A 59 11.97 -3.20 -3.89
C GLY A 59 13.05 -4.26 -3.56
N PRO A 60 14.13 -3.86 -2.86
CA PRO A 60 15.20 -4.78 -2.45
C PRO A 60 14.86 -5.60 -1.19
N HIS A 61 13.62 -5.54 -0.70
CA HIS A 61 13.21 -6.16 0.56
C HIS A 61 12.79 -7.62 0.33
N PRO A 62 12.88 -8.49 1.36
CA PRO A 62 12.28 -9.82 1.30
C PRO A 62 10.82 -9.77 0.88
N ARG A 63 10.44 -10.67 -0.03
CA ARG A 63 9.12 -10.70 -0.68
C ARG A 63 7.96 -10.63 0.32
N ALA A 64 7.01 -9.75 0.06
CA ALA A 64 5.70 -9.70 0.71
C ALA A 64 4.83 -10.89 0.29
N LEU A 65 4.01 -11.38 1.21
CA LEU A 65 3.01 -12.40 0.92
C LEU A 65 1.92 -11.81 0.01
N ASP A 66 1.57 -12.55 -1.04
CA ASP A 66 0.49 -12.26 -1.98
C ASP A 66 -0.89 -12.69 -1.43
N VAL A 67 -1.10 -12.50 -0.12
CA VAL A 67 -2.30 -12.91 0.60
C VAL A 67 -3.04 -11.67 1.09
N PHE A 68 -4.11 -11.30 0.37
CA PHE A 68 -4.92 -10.11 0.67
C PHE A 68 -5.42 -10.08 2.12
N ASP A 69 -5.97 -11.20 2.61
CA ASP A 69 -6.56 -11.29 3.96
C ASP A 69 -5.53 -11.13 5.09
N ALA A 70 -4.24 -11.27 4.79
CA ALA A 70 -3.17 -11.08 5.75
C ALA A 70 -2.70 -9.60 5.82
N ALA A 71 -3.13 -8.76 4.87
CA ALA A 71 -2.78 -7.35 4.86
C ALA A 71 -3.62 -6.55 5.87
N VAL A 72 -2.99 -5.61 6.56
CA VAL A 72 -3.70 -4.66 7.42
C VAL A 72 -3.85 -3.34 6.66
N ILE A 73 -5.10 -2.97 6.37
CA ILE A 73 -5.42 -1.77 5.60
C ILE A 73 -6.21 -0.81 6.50
N ARG A 74 -5.73 0.44 6.61
CA ARG A 74 -6.40 1.47 7.40
C ARG A 74 -6.30 2.84 6.75
N ARG A 75 -7.36 3.62 6.83
CA ARG A 75 -7.34 5.03 6.42
C ARG A 75 -6.65 5.89 7.47
N ILE A 76 -5.92 6.92 7.04
CA ILE A 76 -5.28 7.93 7.89
C ILE A 76 -5.75 9.31 7.46
N GLY A 77 -6.41 10.01 8.38
CA GLY A 77 -7.05 11.31 8.12
C GLY A 77 -8.56 11.25 8.31
N ARG A 78 -9.17 12.42 8.55
CA ARG A 78 -10.62 12.62 8.66
C ARG A 78 -11.07 13.52 7.52
#